data_AF-A0A316NRV1-F1
#
_entry.id   AF-A0A316NRV1-F1
#
_cell.length_a   1.000
_cell.length_b   1.000
_cell.length_c   1.000
_cell.angle_alpha   90.00
_cell.angle_beta   90.00
_cell.angle_gamma   90.00
#
_symmetry.space_group_name_H-M   'P 1'
#
loop_
_entity.id
_entity.type
_entity.pdbx_description
1 polymer ?
#
loop_
_entity_poly.entity_id
_entity_poly.type
_entity_poly.pdbx_seq_one_letter_code
_entity_poly.pdbx_strand_id
1 'polypeptide(L)' 'MEEEDIMDAIIYTTNTGSTERYARLLSHETGLPAYPAANAGEYIPAGAEVIYMGWIMAGSVKGYAAAARQ' A
#
# COMPACT_ATOMS: atom_id res chain seq x y z
N MET A 1 -11.41 3.13 25.61
CA MET A 1 -11.65 3.00 24.16
C MET A 1 -10.28 2.73 23.60
N GLU A 2 -10.00 1.50 23.22
CA GLU A 2 -8.83 1.23 22.38
C GLU A 2 -9.11 1.98 21.08
N GLU A 3 -8.23 2.93 20.74
CA GLU A 3 -8.15 3.47 19.39
C GLU A 3 -7.95 2.23 18.50
N GLU A 4 -8.96 1.82 17.73
CA GLU A 4 -8.69 0.92 16.62
C GLU A 4 -7.62 1.63 15.80
N ASP A 5 -6.44 1.03 15.62
CA ASP A 5 -5.40 1.56 14.73
C ASP A 5 -6.00 1.60 13.32
N ILE A 6 -6.60 2.74 12.97
CA ILE A 6 -7.20 2.96 11.66
C ILE A 6 -6.02 3.19 10.72
N MET A 7 -5.64 2.14 9.99
CA MET A 7 -4.77 2.26 8.83
C MET A 7 -5.23 3.43 7.95
N ASP A 8 -4.30 4.26 7.49
CA ASP A 8 -4.61 5.48 6.74
C ASP A 8 -4.81 5.20 5.25
N ALA A 9 -4.04 4.26 4.68
CA ALA A 9 -4.05 3.99 3.25
C ALA A 9 -3.49 2.62 2.87
N ILE A 10 -3.76 2.23 1.61
CA ILE A 10 -3.12 1.10 0.94
C ILE A 10 -2.12 1.65 -0.08
N ILE A 11 -0.85 1.27 0.04
CA ILE A 11 0.19 1.61 -0.93
C ILE A 11 0.55 0.37 -1.72
N TYR A 12 0.59 0.45 -3.05
CA TYR A 12 0.92 -0.71 -3.88
C TYR A 12 2.05 -0.50 -4.88
N THR A 13 2.78 -1.57 -5.18
CA THR A 13 3.70 -1.67 -6.31
C THR A 13 3.31 -2.87 -7.16
N THR A 14 3.21 -2.68 -8.48
CA THR A 14 2.74 -3.71 -9.41
C THR A 14 3.71 -3.84 -10.59
N ASN A 15 3.83 -5.05 -11.15
CA ASN A 15 4.59 -5.29 -12.37
C ASN A 15 3.65 -5.41 -13.59
N THR A 16 2.65 -6.28 -13.51
CA THR A 16 1.70 -6.58 -14.60
C THR A 16 0.24 -6.29 -14.23
N GLY A 17 0.01 -5.44 -13.21
CA GLY A 17 -1.35 -5.01 -12.81
C GLY A 17 -2.07 -5.88 -11.79
N SER A 18 -1.57 -7.08 -11.47
CA SER A 18 -2.24 -7.98 -10.51
C SER A 18 -2.33 -7.37 -9.11
N THR A 19 -1.23 -6.86 -8.56
CA THR A 19 -1.22 -6.25 -7.22
C THR A 19 -2.12 -5.02 -7.14
N GLU A 20 -2.15 -4.20 -8.19
CA GLU A 20 -3.06 -3.06 -8.29
C GLU A 20 -4.53 -3.49 -8.21
N ARG A 21 -4.91 -4.55 -8.93
CA ARG A 21 -6.27 -5.09 -8.87
C ARG A 21 -6.64 -5.52 -7.45
N TYR A 22 -5.74 -6.20 -6.75
CA TYR A 22 -5.98 -6.61 -5.36
C TYR A 22 -5.99 -5.42 -4.39
N ALA A 23 -5.15 -4.41 -4.58
CA ALA A 23 -5.17 -3.19 -3.78
C ALA A 23 -6.49 -2.44 -3.93
N ARG A 24 -7.04 -2.38 -5.16
CA ARG A 24 -8.37 -1.80 -5.41
C ARG A 24 -9.51 -2.60 -4.78
N LEU A 25 -9.42 -3.93 -4.80
CA LEU A 25 -10.39 -4.78 -4.11
C LEU A 25 -10.35 -4.56 -2.60
N LEU A 26 -9.16 -4.55 -2.00
CA LEU A 26 -9.03 -4.30 -0.58
C LEU A 26 -9.53 -2.90 -0.21
N SER A 27 -9.18 -1.89 -1.00
CA SER A 27 -9.68 -0.51 -0.87
C SER A 27 -11.22 -0.44 -0.90
N HIS A 28 -11.85 -1.19 -1.80
CA HIS A 28 -13.32 -1.28 -1.86
C HIS A 28 -13.92 -1.87 -0.58
N GLU A 29 -13.33 -2.94 -0.05
CA GLU A 29 -13.85 -3.63 1.14
C GLU A 29 -13.59 -2.86 2.45
N THR A 30 -12.46 -2.16 2.55
CA THR A 30 -12.07 -1.44 3.78
C THR A 30 -12.46 0.03 3.77
N GLY A 31 -12.75 0.61 2.61
CA GLY A 31 -12.92 2.06 2.43
C GLY A 31 -11.61 2.85 2.44
N LEU A 32 -10.47 2.19 2.61
CA LEU A 32 -9.15 2.85 2.60
C LEU A 32 -8.79 3.30 1.19
N PRO A 33 -8.20 4.49 1.00
CA PRO A 33 -7.71 4.91 -0.31
C PRO A 33 -6.50 4.06 -0.73
N ALA A 34 -6.39 3.75 -2.04
CA ALA A 34 -5.27 3.00 -2.59
C ALA A 34 -4.45 3.82 -3.60
N TYR A 35 -3.14 3.90 -3.36
CA TYR A 35 -2.21 4.68 -4.18
C TYR A 35 -1.02 3.86 -4.68
N PRO A 36 -0.52 4.12 -5.90
CA PRO A 36 0.74 3.56 -6.34
C PRO A 36 1.89 4.15 -5.51
N ALA A 37 2.85 3.31 -5.11
CA ALA A 37 4.01 3.69 -4.30
C ALA A 37 4.89 4.78 -4.92
N ALA A 38 4.77 5.03 -6.23
CA ALA A 38 5.48 6.12 -6.90
C ALA A 38 4.93 7.51 -6.53
N ASN A 39 3.66 7.59 -6.11
CA ASN A 39 2.97 8.87 -5.86
C ASN A 39 2.48 8.97 -4.40
N ALA A 40 2.78 7.99 -3.56
CA ALA A 40 2.21 7.88 -2.22
C ALA A 40 2.59 9.07 -1.31
N GLY A 41 3.84 9.55 -1.39
CA GLY A 41 4.32 10.68 -0.60
C GLY A 41 3.66 12.03 -0.92
N GLU A 42 2.90 12.13 -2.01
CA GLU A 42 2.12 13.34 -2.32
C GLU A 42 0.81 13.39 -1.54
N TYR A 43 0.30 12.24 -1.11
CA TYR A 43 -1.03 12.11 -0.51
C TYR A 43 -1.00 11.70 0.96
N ILE A 44 0.10 11.07 1.41
CA ILE A 44 0.18 10.44 2.72
C ILE A 44 1.21 11.21 3.58
N PRO A 45 0.81 11.73 4.75
CA PRO A 45 1.73 12.43 5.64
C PRO A 45 2.76 11.46 6.25
N ALA A 46 3.92 11.99 6.63
CA ALA A 46 4.92 11.22 7.36
C ALA A 46 4.34 10.71 8.69
N GLY A 47 4.61 9.43 9.00
CA GLY A 47 4.11 8.78 10.22
C GLY A 47 2.73 8.12 10.07
N ALA A 48 2.10 8.17 8.89
CA ALA A 48 0.87 7.45 8.61
C ALA A 48 1.06 5.91 8.67
N GLU A 49 0.06 5.21 9.18
CA GLU A 49 0.03 3.76 9.18
C GLU A 49 -0.56 3.24 7.88
N VAL A 50 0.15 2.35 7.18
CA VAL A 50 -0.23 1.94 5.83
C VAL A 50 -0.14 0.44 5.61
N ILE A 51 -1.04 -0.08 4.78
CA ILE A 51 -0.95 -1.43 4.24
C ILE A 51 -0.12 -1.37 2.96
N TYR A 52 1.05 -2.01 2.95
CA TYR A 52 1.88 -2.12 1.75
C TYR A 52 1.60 -3.42 0.97
N MET A 53 1.34 -3.30 -0.33
CA MET A 53 1.12 -4.42 -1.25
C MET A 53 2.15 -4.41 -2.39
N GLY A 54 3.11 -5.33 -2.35
CA GLY A 54 4.05 -5.56 -3.44
C GLY A 54 3.69 -6.78 -4.29
N TRP A 55 4.46 -7.01 -5.35
CA TRP A 55 4.39 -8.23 -6.15
C TRP A 55 5.47 -9.21 -5.71
N ILE A 56 5.18 -10.52 -5.77
CA ILE A 56 6.11 -11.55 -5.31
C ILE A 56 6.97 -12.05 -6.48
N MET A 57 8.28 -12.11 -6.26
CA MET A 57 9.21 -12.81 -7.14
C MET A 57 10.32 -13.43 -6.30
N ALA A 58 10.61 -14.71 -6.58
CA ALA A 58 11.64 -15.49 -5.89
C ALA A 58 11.50 -15.43 -4.35
N GLY A 59 10.26 -15.58 -3.85
CA GLY A 59 9.97 -15.57 -2.41
C GLY A 59 10.10 -14.21 -1.72
N SER A 60 10.28 -13.12 -2.48
CA SER A 60 10.43 -11.77 -1.94
C SER A 60 9.35 -10.82 -2.45
N VAL A 61 8.89 -9.91 -1.60
CA VAL A 61 8.00 -8.80 -1.97
C VAL A 61 8.82 -7.70 -2.64
N LYS A 62 8.59 -7.50 -3.94
CA LYS A 62 9.27 -6.48 -4.74
C LYS A 62 8.63 -5.12 -4.56
N GLY A 63 9.47 -4.09 -4.55
CA GLY A 63 9.10 -2.69 -4.32
C GLY A 63 9.19 -2.25 -2.86
N TYR A 64 9.04 -3.16 -1.89
CA TYR A 64 8.99 -2.81 -0.46
C TYR A 64 10.23 -2.03 0.00
N ALA A 65 11.43 -2.49 -0.36
CA ALA A 65 12.67 -1.83 0.06
C ALA A 65 12.82 -0.39 -0.48
N ALA A 66 12.16 -0.07 -1.60
CA ALA A 66 12.11 1.29 -2.12
C ALA A 66 11.00 2.11 -1.44
N ALA A 67 9.83 1.50 -1.20
CA ALA A 67 8.71 2.13 -0.52
C ALA A 67 9.04 2.49 0.94
N ALA A 68 9.72 1.61 1.67
CA ALA A 68 10.07 1.81 3.08
C ALA A 68 11.15 2.89 3.33
N ARG A 69 11.66 3.53 2.28
CA ARG A 69 12.65 4.63 2.36
C ARG A 69 12.06 6.00 2.01
N GLN A 70 10.80 6.03 1.59
CA GLN A 70 10.06 7.26 1.32
C GLN A 70 9.52 7.83 2.63
#